data_AF-A0A849UK96-F1
#
_entry.id   AF-A0A849UK96-F1
#
_cell.length_a   1.000
_cell.length_b   1.000
_cell.length_c   1.000
_cell.angle_alpha   90.00
_cell.angle_beta   90.00
_cell.angle_gamma   90.00
#
_symmetry.space_group_name_H-M   'P 1'
#
loop_
_entity.id
_entity.type
_entity.pdbx_description
1 polymer ?
#
loop_
_entity_poly.entity_id
_entity_poly.type
_entity_poly.pdbx_seq_one_letter_code
_entity_poly.pdbx_strand_id
1 'polypeptide(L)'
;MGEPEKEYVQSRGIDILRLHATDFVNKRLAPADPKNDGRQTPLKGHPVFIAQHATGTSDREKLEKFHGIKTGIELTEKEVSYIVSVILRWIQEQIGEPV
;
A
#
# COMPACT_ATOMS: atom_id res chain seq x y z
N MET A 1 2.29 -11.27 -7.75
CA MET A 1 0.85 -11.30 -7.44
C MET A 1 0.23 -12.51 -8.12
N GLY A 2 -0.64 -13.26 -7.45
CA GLY A 2 -1.25 -14.47 -8.00
C GLY A 2 -2.46 -14.17 -8.89
N GLU A 3 -2.96 -15.20 -9.57
CA GLU A 3 -4.13 -15.11 -10.46
C GLU A 3 -5.40 -14.59 -9.76
N PRO A 4 -5.77 -15.07 -8.55
CA PRO A 4 -6.96 -14.59 -7.85
C PRO A 4 -6.92 -13.08 -7.53
N GLU A 5 -5.74 -12.54 -7.22
CA GLU A 5 -5.60 -11.12 -6.97
C GLU A 5 -5.65 -10.29 -8.26
N LYS A 6 -5.14 -10.83 -9.38
CA LYS A 6 -5.28 -10.19 -10.69
C LYS A 6 -6.75 -10.12 -11.12
N GLU A 7 -7.50 -11.20 -10.96
CA GLU A 7 -8.95 -11.22 -11.21
C GLU A 7 -9.71 -10.25 -10.30
N TYR A 8 -9.30 -10.13 -9.03
CA TYR A 8 -9.87 -9.13 -8.13
C TYR A 8 -9.65 -7.70 -8.64
N VAL A 9 -8.42 -7.40 -9.10
CA VAL A 9 -8.10 -6.09 -9.66
C VAL A 9 -8.95 -5.79 -10.89
N GLN A 10 -9.04 -6.74 -11.83
CA GLN A 10 -9.83 -6.58 -13.07
C GLN A 10 -11.33 -6.44 -12.81
N SER A 11 -11.89 -7.16 -11.83
CA SER A 11 -13.32 -7.11 -11.51
C SER A 11 -13.74 -5.85 -10.75
N ARG A 12 -12.84 -5.25 -9.96
CA ARG A 12 -13.12 -4.04 -9.17
C ARG A 12 -12.72 -2.74 -9.86
N GLY A 13 -11.66 -2.77 -10.65
CA GLY A 13 -11.06 -1.59 -11.27
C GLY A 13 -10.14 -0.80 -10.33
N ILE A 14 -9.30 0.05 -10.92
CA ILE A 14 -8.22 0.76 -10.23
C ILE A 14 -8.73 1.79 -9.21
N ASP A 15 -9.89 2.41 -9.46
CA ASP A 15 -10.44 3.43 -8.56
C ASP A 15 -10.89 2.85 -7.22
N ILE A 16 -11.46 1.65 -7.23
CA ILE A 16 -11.80 0.93 -6.00
C ILE A 16 -10.52 0.54 -5.24
N LEU A 17 -9.47 0.13 -5.95
CA LEU A 17 -8.18 -0.16 -5.31
C LEU A 17 -7.54 1.08 -4.72
N ARG A 18 -7.69 2.26 -5.34
CA ARG A 18 -7.25 3.53 -4.79
C ARG A 18 -7.93 3.80 -3.45
N LEU A 19 -9.25 3.65 -3.39
CA LEU A 19 -10.01 3.81 -2.14
C LEU A 19 -9.53 2.84 -1.05
N HIS A 20 -9.33 1.56 -1.38
CA HIS A 20 -8.83 0.57 -0.42
C HIS A 20 -7.41 0.88 0.05
N ALA A 21 -6.52 1.27 -0.87
CA ALA A 21 -5.15 1.65 -0.53
C ALA A 21 -5.12 2.86 0.39
N THR A 22 -5.89 3.91 0.08
CA THR A 22 -6.01 5.10 0.95
C THR A 22 -6.54 4.72 2.33
N ASP A 23 -7.59 3.89 2.42
CA ASP A 23 -8.16 3.46 3.71
C ASP A 23 -7.14 2.66 4.54
N PHE A 24 -6.41 1.72 3.90
CA PHE A 24 -5.42 0.91 4.58
C PHE A 24 -4.23 1.72 5.06
N VAL A 25 -3.70 2.63 4.22
CA VAL A 25 -2.59 3.52 4.61
C VAL A 25 -3.02 4.42 5.77
N ASN A 26 -4.19 5.04 5.69
CA ASN A 26 -4.70 5.91 6.76
C ASN A 26 -4.92 5.18 8.08
N LYS A 27 -5.49 3.97 8.05
CA LYS A 27 -5.78 3.23 9.27
C LYS A 27 -4.56 2.55 9.89
N ARG A 28 -3.60 2.14 9.07
CA ARG A 28 -2.52 1.23 9.50
C ARG A 28 -1.14 1.85 9.49
N LEU A 29 -0.90 2.93 8.75
CA LEU A 29 0.42 3.55 8.59
C LEU A 29 0.44 5.03 8.93
N ALA A 30 -0.67 5.75 8.73
CA ALA A 30 -0.72 7.19 8.95
C ALA A 30 -0.42 7.61 10.39
N PRO A 31 -0.94 6.97 11.45
CA PRO A 31 -0.67 7.39 12.81
C PRO A 31 0.84 7.44 13.13
N ALA A 32 1.24 8.36 14.01
CA ALA A 32 2.64 8.45 14.46
C ALA A 32 3.14 7.16 15.14
N ASP A 33 2.24 6.46 15.84
CA ASP A 33 2.47 5.17 16.49
C ASP A 33 1.37 4.17 16.07
N PRO A 34 1.50 3.51 14.90
CA PRO A 34 0.49 2.58 14.42
C PRO A 34 0.45 1.31 15.25
N LYS A 35 -0.77 0.81 15.54
CA LYS A 35 -0.93 -0.48 16.21
C LYS A 35 -0.30 -1.61 15.38
N ASN A 36 0.47 -2.47 16.06
CA ASN A 36 1.20 -3.60 15.48
C ASN A 36 2.22 -3.18 14.41
N ASP A 37 3.00 -2.11 14.67
CA ASP A 37 4.13 -1.75 13.82
C ASP A 37 5.08 -2.95 13.59
N GLY A 38 5.60 -3.09 12.36
CA GLY A 38 6.28 -4.28 11.85
C GLY A 38 5.37 -5.47 11.44
N ARG A 39 4.06 -5.44 11.74
CA ARG A 39 3.06 -6.48 11.38
C ARG A 39 1.72 -5.90 10.90
N GLN A 40 1.72 -4.67 10.39
CA GLN A 40 0.48 -3.93 10.11
C GLN A 40 -0.36 -4.54 9.01
N THR A 41 0.26 -5.14 8.00
CA THR A 41 -0.44 -5.61 6.79
C THR A 41 -0.28 -7.11 6.61
N PRO A 42 -1.38 -7.87 6.39
CA PRO A 42 -1.30 -9.28 6.00
C PRO A 42 -0.38 -9.50 4.80
N LEU A 43 0.14 -10.71 4.60
CA LEU A 43 0.99 -11.03 3.44
C LEU A 43 0.19 -11.38 2.17
N LYS A 44 -1.11 -11.65 2.31
CA LYS A 44 -1.99 -12.16 1.24
C LYS A 44 -3.46 -11.75 1.46
N GLY A 45 -4.32 -12.03 0.48
CA GLY A 45 -5.77 -11.85 0.57
C GLY A 45 -6.31 -10.52 0.06
N HIS A 46 -5.43 -9.57 -0.29
CA HIS A 46 -5.80 -8.36 -1.03
C HIS A 46 -4.60 -7.87 -1.87
N PRO A 47 -4.80 -7.45 -3.14
CA PRO A 47 -3.71 -6.99 -4.00
C PRO A 47 -2.90 -5.83 -3.40
N VAL A 48 -3.56 -4.89 -2.72
CA VAL A 48 -2.89 -3.81 -1.97
C VAL A 48 -1.89 -4.33 -0.94
N PHE A 49 -2.21 -5.38 -0.18
CA PHE A 49 -1.27 -5.90 0.82
C PHE A 49 -0.04 -6.51 0.17
N ILE A 50 -0.22 -7.25 -0.93
CA ILE A 50 0.89 -7.80 -1.70
C ILE A 50 1.77 -6.67 -2.24
N ALA A 51 1.15 -5.64 -2.81
CA ALA A 51 1.85 -4.47 -3.31
C ALA A 51 2.65 -3.77 -2.20
N GLN A 52 2.04 -3.56 -1.02
CA GLN A 52 2.73 -2.94 0.11
C GLN A 52 4.02 -3.65 0.52
N HIS A 53 4.02 -4.98 0.53
CA HIS A 53 5.25 -5.75 0.81
C HIS A 53 6.25 -5.66 -0.34
N ALA A 54 5.77 -5.71 -1.58
CA ALA A 54 6.63 -5.62 -2.76
C ALA A 54 7.30 -4.25 -2.91
N THR A 55 6.65 -3.17 -2.48
CA THR A 55 7.13 -1.80 -2.63
C THR A 55 7.80 -1.24 -1.38
N GLY A 56 7.88 -1.99 -0.27
CA GLY A 56 8.47 -1.47 0.96
C GLY A 56 7.58 -0.46 1.69
N THR A 57 6.25 -0.57 1.55
CA THR A 57 5.25 0.29 2.20
C THR A 57 4.32 -0.50 3.12
N SER A 58 4.81 -1.58 3.75
CA SER A 58 4.01 -2.44 4.66
C SER A 58 4.10 -2.08 6.14
N ASP A 59 5.10 -1.30 6.54
CA ASP A 59 5.27 -0.79 7.91
C ASP A 59 6.08 0.51 7.92
N ARG A 60 6.27 1.13 9.10
CA ARG A 60 6.97 2.41 9.22
C ARG A 60 8.48 2.28 8.99
N GLU A 61 9.10 1.21 9.47
CA GLU A 61 10.53 0.96 9.30
C GLU A 61 10.90 0.83 7.81
N LYS A 62 10.08 0.12 7.03
CA LYS A 62 10.26 0.01 5.58
C LYS A 62 10.01 1.34 4.87
N LEU A 63 8.99 2.10 5.28
CA LEU A 63 8.75 3.44 4.74
C LEU A 63 9.95 4.38 4.96
N GLU A 64 10.56 4.33 6.14
CA GLU A 64 11.77 5.11 6.43
C GLU A 64 12.95 4.63 5.58
N LYS A 65 13.17 3.31 5.51
CA LYS A 65 14.30 2.71 4.78
C LYS A 65 14.24 2.91 3.26
N PHE A 66 13.07 2.72 2.66
CA PHE A 66 12.92 2.70 1.19
C PHE A 66 12.41 4.02 0.62
N HIS A 67 11.67 4.81 1.40
CA HIS A 67 11.05 6.05 0.94
C HIS A 67 11.49 7.29 1.71
N GLY A 68 12.30 7.15 2.76
CA GLY A 68 12.80 8.27 3.56
C GLY A 68 11.72 8.94 4.43
N ILE A 69 10.57 8.29 4.62
CA ILE A 69 9.46 8.81 5.43
C ILE A 69 9.71 8.41 6.89
N LYS A 70 10.06 9.39 7.73
CA LYS A 70 10.52 9.16 9.11
C LYS A 70 9.49 8.43 9.96
N THR A 71 9.94 7.53 10.83
CA THR A 71 9.08 6.90 11.83
C THR A 71 8.71 7.86 12.98
N GLY A 72 7.68 7.51 13.76
CA GLY A 72 7.28 8.30 14.94
C GLY A 72 6.57 9.63 14.65
N ILE A 73 6.26 9.92 13.38
CA ILE A 73 5.54 11.12 12.94
C ILE A 73 4.33 10.70 12.11
N GLU A 74 3.19 11.34 12.36
CA GLU A 74 1.98 11.12 11.57
C GLU A 74 2.22 11.45 10.10
N LEU A 75 1.74 10.60 9.19
CA LEU A 75 1.88 10.86 7.76
C LEU A 75 1.06 12.08 7.37
N THR A 76 1.67 12.95 6.58
CA THR A 76 0.95 14.00 5.88
C THR A 76 0.09 13.43 4.77
N GLU A 77 -0.95 14.16 4.36
CA GLU A 77 -1.79 13.78 3.21
C GLU A 77 -0.98 13.56 1.92
N LYS A 78 0.13 14.30 1.77
CA LYS A 78 1.06 14.15 0.64
C LYS A 78 1.80 12.83 0.68
N GLU A 79 2.31 12.43 1.85
CA GLU A 79 2.98 11.14 2.04
C GLU A 79 2.00 9.97 1.85
N VAL A 80 0.76 10.08 2.37
CA VAL A 80 -0.29 9.09 2.12
C VAL A 80 -0.57 8.97 0.62
N SER A 81 -0.76 10.09 -0.07
CA SER A 81 -1.03 10.11 -1.51
C SER A 81 0.12 9.52 -2.32
N TYR A 82 1.37 9.80 -1.92
CA TYR A 82 2.56 9.20 -2.51
C TYR A 82 2.57 7.68 -2.33
N ILE A 83 2.39 7.18 -1.11
CA ILE A 83 2.36 5.74 -0.82
C ILE A 83 1.26 5.03 -1.62
N VAL A 84 0.06 5.61 -1.68
CA VAL A 84 -1.05 5.07 -2.47
C VAL A 84 -0.68 5.01 -3.96
N SER A 85 -0.02 6.04 -4.48
CA SER A 85 0.42 6.07 -5.88
C SER A 85 1.45 4.99 -6.19
N VAL A 86 2.41 4.75 -5.29
CA VAL A 86 3.41 3.68 -5.41
C VAL A 86 2.73 2.30 -5.43
N ILE A 87 1.78 2.06 -4.53
CA ILE A 87 1.00 0.82 -4.45
C ILE A 87 0.25 0.57 -5.75
N LEU A 88 -0.50 1.57 -6.24
CA LEU A 88 -1.33 1.42 -7.44
C LEU A 88 -0.50 1.20 -8.69
N ARG A 89 0.61 1.95 -8.83
CA ARG A 89 1.54 1.77 -9.94
C ARG A 89 2.06 0.34 -9.99
N TRP A 90 2.50 -0.21 -8.87
CA TRP A 90 2.97 -1.59 -8.83
C TRP A 90 1.87 -2.57 -9.23
N ILE A 91 0.63 -2.38 -8.76
CA ILE A 91 -0.51 -3.23 -9.14
C ILE A 91 -0.78 -3.17 -10.64
N GLN A 92 -0.78 -1.99 -11.25
CA GLN A 92 -0.98 -1.80 -12.70
C GLN A 92 0.11 -2.53 -13.51
N GLU A 93 1.36 -2.42 -13.09
CA GLU A 93 2.49 -3.15 -13.70
C GLU A 93 2.29 -4.68 -13.63
N GLN A 94 1.70 -5.22 -12.54
CA GLN A 94 1.45 -6.66 -12.41
C GLN A 94 0.31 -7.20 -13.28
N ILE A 95 -0.63 -6.35 -13.70
CA ILE A 95 -1.74 -6.71 -14.59
C ILE A 95 -1.49 -6.31 -16.05
N GLY A 96 -0.37 -5.64 -16.34
CA GLY A 96 -0.01 -5.20 -17.69
C GLY A 96 -0.83 -4.01 -18.20
N GLU A 97 -1.41 -3.21 -17.29
CA GLU A 97 -2.09 -1.97 -17.66
C GLU A 97 -1.08 -0.81 -17.76
N PRO A 98 -1.28 0.11 -18.72
CA PRO A 98 -0.46 1.31 -18.80
C PRO A 98 -0.66 2.20 -17.56
N VAL A 99 0.46 2.73 -17.06
CA VAL A 99 0.56 3.66 -15.93
C VAL A 99 0.20 5.09 -16.33
#